data_AF-A0A7S2PCK6-F1
#
_entry.id   AF-A0A7S2PCK6-F1
#
_cell.length_a   1.000
_cell.length_b   1.000
_cell.length_c   1.000
_cell.angle_alpha   90.00
_cell.angle_beta   90.00
_cell.angle_gamma   90.00
#
_symmetry.space_group_name_H-M   'P 1'
#
loop_
_entity.id
_entity.type
_entity.pdbx_description
1 polymer ?
#
loop_
_entity_poly.entity_id
_entity_poly.type
_entity_poly.pdbx_seq_one_letter_code
_entity_poly.pdbx_strand_id
1 'polypeptide(L)'
;MNFEPETNKSPLPQHDTLVIHKESGGLSATISRINSQLRDLYLQFETEGPPSYRVLAFLGGLLFIVSSVVHLIEDIISLNYSRLIISAYTGFFGIVICLLEGRDRVCPIRHQKSLLHWAKCLHYVWGRGLLYIFAGFLALSQGGSFDIFVGGFEIAVGVLALVVGKKAALKLAHLSRSVISETELLDKFNQADENNMGYLAVNEFENFLELYGLKDLDVHELAAAFSAVDHDDDGKISFIDLNSWFRQFQYDSEDTRASI
;
A
#
# COMPACT_ATOMS: atom_id res chain seq x y z
N MET A 1 -71.12 43.42 -5.41
CA MET A 1 -70.01 44.23 -5.97
C MET A 1 -68.75 43.41 -5.71
N ASN A 2 -68.32 42.51 -6.60
CA ASN A 2 -67.65 42.74 -7.90
C ASN A 2 -66.64 43.89 -7.83
N PHE A 3 -65.34 43.57 -7.79
CA PHE A 3 -64.43 43.57 -8.94
C PHE A 3 -63.00 43.14 -8.50
N GLU A 4 -62.46 42.10 -9.15
CA GLU A 4 -61.01 41.89 -9.34
C GLU A 4 -60.45 43.00 -10.26
N PRO A 5 -59.11 43.21 -10.28
CA PRO A 5 -58.32 42.61 -11.36
C PRO A 5 -56.89 42.13 -10.98
N GLU A 6 -56.54 40.97 -11.57
CA GLU A 6 -55.35 40.63 -12.37
C GLU A 6 -53.93 41.07 -11.95
N THR A 7 -53.06 40.12 -11.60
CA THR A 7 -52.08 39.36 -12.44
C THR A 7 -50.76 40.11 -12.75
N ASN A 8 -49.65 39.59 -12.20
CA ASN A 8 -48.39 39.42 -12.94
C ASN A 8 -47.49 38.43 -12.20
N LYS A 9 -47.69 37.13 -12.46
CA LYS A 9 -46.65 36.12 -12.32
C LYS A 9 -46.10 35.89 -13.72
N SER A 10 -44.93 36.45 -14.01
CA SER A 10 -44.22 36.16 -15.25
C SER A 10 -43.56 34.77 -15.11
N PRO A 11 -43.72 33.87 -16.09
CA PRO A 11 -43.18 32.51 -16.03
C PRO A 11 -41.68 32.50 -16.34
N LEU A 12 -40.89 31.77 -15.53
CA LEU A 12 -39.58 31.30 -15.96
C LEU A 12 -39.77 30.39 -17.19
N PRO A 13 -38.91 30.52 -18.21
CA PRO A 13 -39.04 29.76 -19.44
C PRO A 13 -38.92 28.27 -19.13
N GLN A 14 -39.96 27.52 -19.52
CA GLN A 14 -39.88 26.09 -19.72
C GLN A 14 -38.77 25.87 -20.76
N HIS A 15 -37.63 25.33 -20.32
CA HIS A 15 -36.64 24.82 -21.25
C HIS A 15 -37.31 23.67 -22.00
N ASP A 16 -37.56 23.92 -23.28
CA ASP A 16 -38.10 22.97 -24.23
C ASP A 16 -37.43 21.62 -24.03
N THR A 17 -38.29 20.65 -23.74
CA THR A 17 -37.93 19.24 -23.76
C THR A 17 -37.64 18.93 -25.22
N LEU A 18 -36.37 19.01 -25.60
CA LEU A 18 -35.91 18.53 -26.87
C LEU A 18 -36.10 17.02 -26.83
N VAL A 19 -37.24 16.59 -27.39
CA VAL A 19 -37.56 15.19 -27.67
C VAL A 19 -36.49 14.70 -28.64
N ILE A 20 -35.41 14.16 -28.08
CA ILE A 20 -34.42 13.41 -28.85
C ILE A 20 -35.12 12.12 -29.27
N HIS A 21 -35.50 12.10 -30.53
CA HIS A 21 -35.95 10.92 -31.24
C HIS A 21 -34.95 9.78 -31.04
N LYS A 22 -35.38 8.75 -30.30
CA LYS A 22 -35.19 7.32 -30.58
C LYS A 22 -33.91 6.90 -31.34
N GLU A 23 -32.74 7.20 -30.78
CA GLU A 23 -31.47 6.47 -31.00
C GLU A 23 -30.77 6.14 -29.67
N SER A 24 -31.54 6.04 -28.58
CA SER A 24 -31.04 6.04 -27.19
C SER A 24 -30.56 4.68 -26.65
N GLY A 25 -30.74 3.57 -27.38
CA GLY A 25 -30.33 2.24 -26.90
C GLY A 25 -28.81 2.04 -26.86
N GLY A 26 -28.11 2.51 -27.90
CA GLY A 26 -26.65 2.41 -27.99
C GLY A 26 -25.94 3.44 -27.12
N LEU A 27 -26.40 4.69 -27.14
CA LEU A 27 -25.77 5.79 -26.40
C LEU A 27 -25.89 5.61 -24.87
N SER A 28 -27.05 5.17 -24.38
CA SER A 28 -27.24 4.88 -22.95
C SER A 28 -26.40 3.69 -22.47
N ALA A 29 -26.20 2.68 -23.33
CA ALA A 29 -25.32 1.55 -23.03
C ALA A 29 -23.84 1.97 -23.02
N THR A 30 -23.44 2.87 -23.93
CA THR A 30 -22.09 3.43 -23.96
C THR A 30 -21.82 4.33 -22.76
N ILE A 31 -22.76 5.19 -22.37
CA ILE A 31 -22.63 6.05 -21.17
C ILE A 31 -22.57 5.19 -19.90
N SER A 32 -23.36 4.12 -19.81
CA SER A 32 -23.28 3.16 -18.69
C SER A 32 -21.91 2.46 -18.60
N ARG A 33 -21.35 2.03 -19.75
CA ARG A 33 -20.00 1.42 -19.79
C ARG A 33 -18.89 2.41 -19.44
N ILE A 34 -19.01 3.67 -19.86
CA ILE A 34 -18.05 4.71 -19.50
C ILE A 34 -18.12 5.00 -18.00
N ASN A 35 -19.32 5.10 -17.42
CA ASN A 35 -19.48 5.31 -15.99
C ASN A 35 -18.98 4.11 -15.16
N SER A 36 -19.18 2.87 -15.63
CA SER A 36 -18.60 1.71 -14.95
C SER A 36 -17.08 1.71 -15.03
N GLN A 37 -16.49 1.99 -16.20
CA GLN A 37 -15.03 2.08 -16.36
C GLN A 37 -14.41 3.22 -15.55
N LEU A 38 -15.08 4.38 -15.48
CA LEU A 38 -14.63 5.50 -14.66
C LEU A 38 -14.74 5.18 -13.17
N ARG A 39 -15.77 4.46 -12.76
CA ARG A 39 -15.90 3.97 -11.39
C ARG A 39 -14.84 2.93 -11.07
N ASP A 40 -14.54 2.01 -11.98
CA ASP A 40 -13.46 1.04 -11.82
C ASP A 40 -12.09 1.74 -11.73
N LEU A 41 -11.86 2.78 -12.54
CA LEU A 41 -10.68 3.64 -12.46
C LEU A 41 -10.63 4.43 -11.15
N TYR A 42 -11.75 5.01 -10.72
CA TYR A 42 -11.82 5.78 -9.48
C TYR A 42 -11.56 4.89 -8.27
N LEU A 43 -12.14 3.69 -8.24
CA LEU A 43 -11.86 2.66 -7.24
C LEU A 43 -10.39 2.20 -7.29
N GLN A 44 -9.80 2.12 -8.47
CA GLN A 44 -8.38 1.80 -8.66
C GLN A 44 -7.45 2.90 -8.12
N PHE A 45 -7.87 4.17 -8.20
CA PHE A 45 -7.14 5.29 -7.60
C PHE A 45 -7.36 5.41 -6.09
N GLU A 46 -8.55 5.07 -5.57
CA GLU A 46 -8.82 4.98 -4.13
C GLU A 46 -8.08 3.80 -3.45
N THR A 47 -7.87 2.70 -4.17
CA THR A 47 -7.09 1.54 -3.69
C THR A 47 -5.58 1.73 -3.82
N GLU A 48 -5.12 2.59 -4.72
CA GLU A 48 -3.72 2.98 -4.84
C GLU A 48 -3.46 4.17 -3.91
N GLY A 49 -3.37 3.89 -2.61
CA GLY A 49 -2.95 4.86 -1.61
C GLY A 49 -1.68 5.63 -2.03
N PRO A 50 -1.46 6.82 -1.43
CA PRO A 50 -0.36 7.72 -1.77
C PRO A 50 0.99 7.02 -1.94
N PRO A 51 1.87 7.51 -2.85
CA PRO A 51 3.11 6.84 -3.20
C PRO A 51 3.94 6.56 -1.95
N SER A 52 3.88 5.30 -1.55
CA SER A 52 4.45 4.80 -0.32
C SER A 52 5.98 4.76 -0.43
N TYR A 53 6.67 4.71 0.72
CA TYR A 53 8.10 4.44 0.80
C TYR A 53 8.50 3.20 -0.05
N ARG A 54 7.55 2.29 -0.30
CA ARG A 54 7.66 1.14 -1.20
C ARG A 54 8.10 1.52 -2.63
N VAL A 55 7.55 2.59 -3.21
CA VAL A 55 7.90 3.04 -4.57
C VAL A 55 9.34 3.55 -4.60
N LEU A 56 9.75 4.26 -3.55
CA LEU A 56 11.12 4.76 -3.41
C LEU A 56 12.10 3.60 -3.24
N ALA A 57 11.77 2.60 -2.42
CA ALA A 57 12.56 1.39 -2.24
C ALA A 57 12.65 0.56 -3.55
N PHE A 58 11.55 0.44 -4.29
CA PHE A 58 11.55 -0.22 -5.60
C PHE A 58 12.50 0.46 -6.58
N LEU A 59 12.47 1.80 -6.62
CA LEU A 59 13.39 2.60 -7.45
C LEU A 59 14.84 2.40 -7.00
N GLY A 60 15.12 2.39 -5.70
CA GLY A 60 16.44 2.10 -5.15
C GLY A 60 16.95 0.71 -5.51
N GLY A 61 16.09 -0.31 -5.43
CA GLY A 61 16.37 -1.67 -5.89
C GLY A 61 16.76 -1.71 -7.37
N LEU A 62 16.05 -0.97 -8.24
CA LEU A 62 16.39 -0.87 -9.66
C LEU A 62 17.75 -0.22 -9.88
N LEU A 63 18.06 0.84 -9.12
CA LEU A 63 19.36 1.51 -9.16
C LEU A 63 20.50 0.58 -8.71
N PHE A 64 20.28 -0.27 -7.70
CA PHE A 64 21.26 -1.29 -7.32
C PHE A 64 21.52 -2.31 -8.41
N ILE A 65 20.48 -2.78 -9.10
CA ILE A 65 20.64 -3.72 -10.22
C ILE A 65 21.50 -3.07 -11.30
N VAL A 66 21.20 -1.84 -11.68
CA VAL A 66 21.99 -1.10 -12.69
C VAL A 66 23.43 -0.89 -12.22
N SER A 67 23.65 -0.43 -10.98
CA SER A 67 25.01 -0.23 -10.44
C SER A 67 25.80 -1.54 -10.44
N SER A 68 25.19 -2.64 -9.99
CA SER A 68 25.84 -3.94 -9.90
C SER A 68 26.30 -4.47 -11.26
N VAL A 69 25.53 -4.24 -12.33
CA VAL A 69 25.92 -4.67 -13.68
C VAL A 69 27.16 -3.92 -14.17
N VAL A 70 27.24 -2.61 -13.90
CA VAL A 70 28.39 -1.80 -14.26
C VAL A 70 29.63 -2.27 -13.50
N HIS A 71 29.52 -2.46 -12.18
CA HIS A 71 30.63 -2.91 -11.34
C HIS A 71 31.09 -4.32 -11.65
N LEU A 72 30.17 -5.25 -11.94
CA LEU A 72 30.54 -6.61 -12.34
C LEU A 72 31.44 -6.61 -13.59
N ILE A 73 31.20 -5.73 -14.56
CA ILE A 73 32.03 -5.62 -15.76
C ILE A 73 33.43 -5.09 -15.39
N GLU A 74 33.51 -4.05 -14.57
CA GLU A 74 34.78 -3.47 -14.11
C GLU A 74 35.59 -4.45 -13.25
N ASP A 75 34.93 -5.16 -12.33
CA ASP A 75 35.55 -6.09 -11.40
C ASP A 75 36.08 -7.35 -12.10
N ILE A 76 35.39 -7.83 -13.14
CA ILE A 76 35.86 -8.95 -13.98
C ILE A 76 37.12 -8.55 -14.75
N ILE A 77 37.17 -7.34 -15.30
CA ILE A 77 38.33 -6.85 -16.05
C ILE A 77 39.52 -6.59 -15.10
N SER A 78 39.26 -6.05 -13.92
CA SER A 78 40.29 -5.69 -12.94
C SER A 78 40.74 -6.86 -12.04
N LEU A 79 40.09 -8.02 -12.14
CA LEU A 79 40.36 -9.24 -11.35
C LEU A 79 40.29 -9.03 -9.82
N ASN A 80 39.47 -8.07 -9.37
CA ASN A 80 39.28 -7.78 -7.95
C ASN A 80 38.17 -8.65 -7.34
N TYR A 81 38.51 -9.87 -6.94
CA TYR A 81 37.55 -10.84 -6.40
C TYR A 81 36.72 -10.32 -5.22
N SER A 82 37.31 -9.51 -4.35
CA SER A 82 36.59 -8.96 -3.19
C SER A 82 35.47 -8.01 -3.61
N ARG A 83 35.73 -7.12 -4.58
CA ARG A 83 34.71 -6.19 -5.09
C ARG A 83 33.67 -6.93 -5.91
N LEU A 84 34.09 -7.89 -6.73
CA LEU A 84 33.21 -8.74 -7.51
C LEU A 84 32.12 -9.40 -6.65
N ILE A 85 32.50 -9.94 -5.49
CA ILE A 85 31.56 -10.56 -4.55
C ILE A 85 30.57 -9.53 -4.01
N ILE A 86 31.03 -8.35 -3.59
CA ILE A 86 30.18 -7.28 -3.07
C ILE A 86 29.19 -6.79 -4.15
N SER A 87 29.67 -6.62 -5.39
CA SER A 87 28.87 -6.25 -6.56
C SER A 87 27.78 -7.28 -6.85
N ALA A 88 28.13 -8.58 -6.82
CA ALA A 88 27.15 -9.66 -6.97
C ALA A 88 26.08 -9.65 -5.88
N TYR A 89 26.46 -9.47 -4.60
CA TYR A 89 25.48 -9.37 -3.51
C TYR A 89 24.61 -8.11 -3.62
N THR A 90 25.17 -6.99 -4.05
CA THR A 90 24.41 -5.74 -4.24
C THR A 90 23.35 -5.91 -5.33
N GLY A 91 23.69 -6.57 -6.44
CA GLY A 91 22.72 -6.93 -7.48
C GLY A 91 21.65 -7.90 -6.98
N PHE A 92 22.04 -8.93 -6.21
CA PHE A 92 21.11 -9.87 -5.60
C PHE A 92 20.11 -9.17 -4.67
N PHE A 93 20.58 -8.31 -3.76
CA PHE A 93 19.70 -7.55 -2.88
C PHE A 93 18.83 -6.54 -3.65
N GLY A 94 19.35 -5.91 -4.70
CA GLY A 94 18.56 -5.06 -5.58
C GLY A 94 17.38 -5.82 -6.22
N ILE A 95 17.62 -7.04 -6.71
CA ILE A 95 16.55 -7.92 -7.21
C ILE A 95 15.56 -8.25 -6.09
N VAL A 96 16.04 -8.66 -4.92
CA VAL A 96 15.16 -8.98 -3.78
C VAL A 96 14.28 -7.79 -3.38
N ILE A 97 14.84 -6.57 -3.33
CA ILE A 97 14.09 -5.35 -3.02
C ILE A 97 13.04 -5.09 -4.11
N CYS A 98 13.40 -5.18 -5.39
CA CYS A 98 12.44 -5.07 -6.49
C CYS A 98 11.33 -6.14 -6.42
N LEU A 99 11.64 -7.37 -6.00
CA LEU A 99 10.65 -8.43 -5.84
C LEU A 99 9.72 -8.20 -4.64
N LEU A 100 10.23 -7.61 -3.56
CA LEU A 100 9.46 -7.30 -2.35
C LEU A 100 8.53 -6.10 -2.53
N GLU A 101 8.97 -5.10 -3.31
CA GLU A 101 8.23 -3.86 -3.50
C GLU A 101 7.50 -3.78 -4.85
N GLY A 102 7.83 -4.69 -5.77
CA GLY A 102 7.13 -4.85 -7.04
C GLY A 102 5.76 -5.47 -6.83
N ARG A 103 4.72 -4.62 -6.80
CA ARG A 103 3.31 -5.02 -6.74
C ARG A 103 2.95 -5.96 -7.91
N ASP A 104 1.86 -6.72 -7.78
CA ASP A 104 1.36 -7.78 -8.69
C ASP A 104 1.45 -7.54 -10.20
N ARG A 105 1.45 -6.27 -10.63
CA ARG A 105 1.60 -5.92 -12.05
C ARG A 105 3.00 -6.18 -12.61
N VAL A 106 4.03 -6.15 -11.76
CA VAL A 106 5.45 -6.23 -12.17
C VAL A 106 6.05 -7.59 -11.80
N CYS A 107 5.61 -8.24 -10.72
CA CYS A 107 6.15 -9.52 -10.31
C CYS A 107 5.09 -10.57 -9.92
N PRO A 108 5.27 -11.85 -10.31
CA PRO A 108 4.35 -12.90 -9.91
C PRO A 108 4.44 -13.17 -8.40
N ILE A 109 3.30 -13.09 -7.71
CA ILE A 109 3.08 -13.35 -6.28
C ILE A 109 3.79 -14.63 -5.75
N ARG A 110 3.99 -15.64 -6.61
CA ARG A 110 4.66 -16.90 -6.25
C ARG A 110 6.08 -16.70 -5.71
N HIS A 111 6.85 -15.78 -6.30
CA HIS A 111 8.25 -15.57 -5.89
C HIS A 111 8.35 -14.79 -4.58
N GLN A 112 7.46 -13.81 -4.39
CA GLN A 112 7.34 -13.06 -3.15
C GLN A 112 6.93 -13.97 -1.98
N LYS A 113 5.92 -14.83 -2.16
CA LYS A 113 5.49 -15.79 -1.12
C LYS A 113 6.58 -16.78 -0.72
N SER A 114 7.39 -17.24 -1.67
CA SER A 114 8.55 -18.10 -1.38
C SER A 114 9.61 -17.36 -0.54
N LEU A 115 9.94 -16.12 -0.91
CA LEU A 115 10.93 -15.31 -0.19
C LEU A 115 10.47 -14.99 1.25
N LEU A 116 9.21 -14.58 1.41
CA LEU A 116 8.59 -14.32 2.71
C LEU A 116 8.50 -15.58 3.59
N HIS A 117 8.33 -16.75 2.98
CA HIS A 117 8.36 -18.02 3.71
C HIS A 117 9.72 -18.28 4.37
N TRP A 118 10.82 -18.01 3.66
CA TRP A 118 12.18 -18.19 4.20
C TRP A 118 12.57 -17.09 5.19
N ALA A 119 12.09 -15.86 4.98
CA ALA A 119 12.44 -14.70 5.79
C ALA A 119 11.19 -14.02 6.34
N LYS A 120 10.60 -14.62 7.39
CA LYS A 120 9.37 -14.13 8.05
C LYS A 120 9.48 -12.69 8.56
N CYS A 121 10.68 -12.21 8.86
CA CYS A 121 10.89 -10.82 9.28
C CYS A 121 10.59 -9.80 8.17
N LEU A 122 10.69 -10.18 6.90
CA LEU A 122 10.43 -9.31 5.75
C LEU A 122 8.93 -9.09 5.49
N HIS A 123 8.07 -9.85 6.13
CA HIS A 123 6.62 -9.57 6.14
C HIS A 123 6.36 -8.19 6.79
N TYR A 124 7.05 -7.93 7.90
CA TYR A 124 6.93 -6.66 8.60
C TYR A 124 7.64 -5.51 7.88
N VAL A 125 7.00 -4.34 7.86
CA VAL A 125 7.54 -3.09 7.31
C VAL A 125 8.90 -2.72 7.93
N TRP A 126 9.07 -2.92 9.24
CA TRP A 126 10.34 -2.63 9.92
C TRP A 126 11.46 -3.58 9.49
N GLY A 127 11.16 -4.85 9.20
CA GLY A 127 12.13 -5.82 8.72
C GLY A 127 12.59 -5.51 7.29
N ARG A 128 11.67 -5.06 6.43
CA ARG A 128 11.98 -4.47 5.12
C ARG A 128 12.88 -3.24 5.24
N GLY A 129 12.57 -2.32 6.16
CA GLY A 129 13.42 -1.16 6.44
C GLY A 129 14.87 -1.53 6.83
N LEU A 130 15.05 -2.58 7.64
CA LEU A 130 16.38 -3.10 8.00
C LEU A 130 17.12 -3.68 6.78
N LEU A 131 16.42 -4.37 5.88
CA LEU A 131 16.98 -4.87 4.63
C LEU A 131 17.51 -3.73 3.76
N TYR A 132 16.76 -2.63 3.64
CA TYR A 132 17.15 -1.45 2.85
C TYR A 132 18.40 -0.78 3.42
N ILE A 133 18.45 -0.62 4.75
CA ILE A 133 19.64 -0.09 5.44
C ILE A 133 20.86 -0.98 5.20
N PHE A 134 20.68 -2.30 5.32
CA PHE A 134 21.75 -3.26 5.09
C PHE A 134 22.27 -3.23 3.64
N ALA A 135 21.37 -3.24 2.66
CA ALA A 135 21.72 -3.14 1.24
C ALA A 135 22.42 -1.81 0.92
N GLY A 136 21.97 -0.71 1.51
CA GLY A 136 22.61 0.60 1.36
C GLY A 136 24.03 0.64 1.93
N PHE A 137 24.28 0.05 3.09
CA PHE A 137 25.64 -0.09 3.62
C PHE A 137 26.54 -0.95 2.74
N LEU A 138 25.97 -2.02 2.15
CA LEU A 138 26.70 -2.86 1.21
C LEU A 138 27.16 -2.08 -0.02
N ALA A 139 26.29 -1.23 -0.60
CA ALA A 139 26.67 -0.37 -1.71
C ALA A 139 27.71 0.68 -1.31
N LEU A 140 27.56 1.32 -0.14
CA LEU A 140 28.57 2.28 0.36
C LEU A 140 29.97 1.66 0.49
N SER A 141 30.05 0.36 0.78
CA SER A 141 31.33 -0.34 0.91
C SER A 141 32.12 -0.46 -0.42
N GLN A 142 31.46 -0.31 -1.57
CA GLN A 142 32.12 -0.34 -2.89
C GLN A 142 32.90 0.95 -3.17
N GLY A 143 32.50 2.07 -2.56
CA GLY A 143 33.21 3.33 -2.60
C GLY A 143 33.11 4.14 -3.89
N GLY A 144 32.28 3.71 -4.86
CA GLY A 144 31.98 4.50 -6.05
C GLY A 144 31.11 5.72 -5.72
N SER A 145 31.30 6.82 -6.43
CA SER A 145 30.52 8.05 -6.20
C SER A 145 29.02 7.83 -6.42
N PHE A 146 28.66 6.99 -7.38
CA PHE A 146 27.28 6.60 -7.63
C PHE A 146 26.73 5.70 -6.51
N ASP A 147 27.53 4.77 -5.99
CA ASP A 147 27.10 3.89 -4.90
C ASP A 147 26.92 4.64 -3.59
N ILE A 148 27.69 5.72 -3.37
CA ILE A 148 27.46 6.61 -2.23
C ILE A 148 26.08 7.26 -2.32
N PHE A 149 25.70 7.72 -3.51
CA PHE A 149 24.39 8.31 -3.73
C PHE A 149 23.27 7.27 -3.57
N VAL A 150 23.35 6.15 -4.28
CA VAL A 150 22.31 5.10 -4.25
C VAL A 150 22.20 4.46 -2.86
N GLY A 151 23.33 4.12 -2.24
CA GLY A 151 23.37 3.54 -0.90
C GLY A 151 22.89 4.50 0.18
N GLY A 152 23.25 5.78 0.10
CA GLY A 152 22.76 6.82 1.01
C GLY A 152 21.25 7.06 0.86
N PHE A 153 20.75 7.10 -0.38
CA PHE A 153 19.31 7.16 -0.67
C PHE A 153 18.57 5.97 -0.06
N GLU A 154 19.07 4.76 -0.25
CA GLU A 154 18.41 3.55 0.25
C GLU A 154 18.40 3.47 1.78
N ILE A 155 19.48 3.90 2.44
CA ILE A 155 19.50 4.01 3.92
C ILE A 155 18.43 4.99 4.40
N ALA A 156 18.26 6.13 3.73
CA ALA A 156 17.24 7.10 4.10
C ALA A 156 15.82 6.52 3.95
N VAL A 157 15.56 5.80 2.85
CA VAL A 157 14.29 5.09 2.63
C VAL A 157 14.07 4.01 3.70
N GLY A 158 15.11 3.25 4.05
CA GLY A 158 15.06 2.24 5.09
C GLY A 158 14.77 2.80 6.48
N VAL A 159 15.35 3.93 6.85
CA VAL A 159 15.03 4.65 8.10
C VAL A 159 13.58 5.13 8.08
N LEU A 160 13.12 5.70 6.97
CA LEU A 160 11.73 6.13 6.82
C LEU A 160 10.77 4.94 7.03
N ALA A 161 11.01 3.81 6.37
CA ALA A 161 10.21 2.59 6.51
C ALA A 161 10.21 2.07 7.96
N LEU A 162 11.36 2.11 8.64
CA LEU A 162 11.46 1.68 10.04
C LEU A 162 10.65 2.58 10.98
N VAL A 163 10.76 3.91 10.83
CA VAL A 163 10.04 4.89 11.65
C VAL A 163 8.53 4.76 11.43
N VAL A 164 8.10 4.76 10.17
CA VAL A 164 6.68 4.66 9.80
C VAL A 164 6.11 3.31 10.24
N GLY A 165 6.82 2.21 9.97
CA GLY A 165 6.41 0.87 10.38
C GLY A 165 6.25 0.73 11.90
N LYS A 166 7.17 1.32 12.69
CA LYS A 166 7.07 1.30 14.16
C LYS A 166 5.87 2.12 14.66
N LYS A 167 5.63 3.30 14.10
CA LYS A 167 4.47 4.13 14.49
C LYS A 167 3.15 3.45 14.15
N ALA A 168 3.04 2.90 12.94
CA ALA A 168 1.86 2.14 12.50
C ALA A 168 1.62 0.92 13.40
N ALA A 169 2.67 0.14 13.71
CA ALA A 169 2.58 -1.01 14.60
C ALA A 169 2.10 -0.63 16.02
N LEU A 170 2.56 0.50 16.56
CA LEU A 170 2.10 0.99 17.87
C LEU A 170 0.62 1.38 17.86
N LYS A 171 0.16 2.07 16.82
CA LYS A 171 -1.26 2.45 16.67
C LYS A 171 -2.15 1.22 16.50
N LEU A 172 -1.72 0.27 15.68
CA LEU A 172 -2.40 -1.01 15.50
C LEU A 172 -2.43 -1.84 16.78
N ALA A 173 -1.34 -1.86 17.55
CA ALA A 173 -1.31 -2.53 18.86
C ALA A 173 -2.23 -1.86 19.89
N HIS A 174 -2.46 -0.55 19.78
CA HIS A 174 -3.45 0.14 20.60
C HIS A 174 -4.87 -0.26 20.19
N LEU A 175 -5.15 -0.35 18.89
CA LEU A 175 -6.44 -0.77 18.36
C LEU A 175 -6.79 -2.22 18.72
N SER A 176 -5.83 -3.14 18.59
CA SER A 176 -6.06 -4.55 18.94
C SER A 176 -6.41 -4.74 20.42
N ARG A 177 -5.99 -3.82 21.29
CA ARG A 177 -6.38 -3.83 22.71
C ARG A 177 -7.77 -3.23 22.97
N SER A 178 -8.28 -2.38 22.08
CA SER A 178 -9.63 -1.82 22.21
C SER A 178 -10.71 -2.75 21.68
N VAL A 179 -10.37 -3.68 20.79
CA VAL A 179 -11.30 -4.68 20.25
C VAL A 179 -11.54 -5.76 21.30
N ILE A 180 -12.80 -5.96 21.70
CA ILE A 180 -13.15 -6.90 22.78
C ILE A 180 -13.42 -8.30 22.22
N SER A 181 -14.03 -8.40 21.04
CA SER A 181 -14.40 -9.70 20.46
C SER A 181 -14.31 -9.75 18.93
N GLU A 182 -14.19 -10.97 18.40
CA GLU A 182 -14.22 -11.24 16.95
C GLU A 182 -15.56 -10.83 16.31
N THR A 183 -16.66 -10.86 17.08
CA THR A 183 -17.98 -10.39 16.60
C THR A 183 -18.01 -8.88 16.42
N GLU A 184 -17.44 -8.12 17.37
CA GLU A 184 -17.30 -6.67 17.25
C GLU A 184 -16.41 -6.30 16.06
N LEU A 185 -15.30 -7.04 15.88
CA LEU A 185 -14.41 -6.88 14.75
C LEU A 185 -15.15 -7.05 13.40
N LEU A 186 -15.98 -8.10 13.28
CA LEU A 186 -16.79 -8.37 12.10
C LEU A 186 -17.87 -7.30 11.87
N ASP A 187 -18.56 -6.87 12.93
CA ASP A 187 -19.58 -5.82 12.83
C ASP A 187 -18.97 -4.50 12.34
N LYS A 188 -17.78 -4.15 12.84
CA LYS A 188 -17.04 -2.96 12.41
C LYS A 188 -16.45 -3.08 11.01
N PHE A 189 -15.99 -4.27 10.64
CA PHE A 189 -15.58 -4.57 9.27
C PHE A 189 -16.75 -4.34 8.29
N ASN A 190 -17.91 -4.93 8.57
CA ASN A 190 -19.11 -4.77 7.73
C ASN A 190 -19.62 -3.32 7.70
N GLN A 191 -19.41 -2.56 8.78
CA GLN A 191 -19.76 -1.14 8.82
C GLN A 191 -18.83 -0.29 7.94
N ALA A 192 -17.56 -0.69 7.79
CA ALA A 192 -16.58 0.02 6.98
C ALA A 192 -16.55 -0.40 5.50
N ASP A 193 -16.96 -1.63 5.19
CA ASP A 193 -17.14 -2.17 3.82
C ASP A 193 -18.42 -1.60 3.18
N GLU A 194 -18.41 -0.29 2.89
CA GLU A 194 -19.59 0.44 2.38
C GLU A 194 -20.08 -0.11 1.04
N ASN A 195 -19.15 -0.59 0.20
CA ASN A 195 -19.48 -1.15 -1.10
C ASN A 195 -19.78 -2.66 -1.08
N ASN A 196 -19.72 -3.32 0.08
CA ASN A 196 -19.98 -4.74 0.29
C ASN A 196 -19.17 -5.63 -0.66
N MET A 197 -17.91 -5.27 -0.90
CA MET A 197 -17.01 -6.05 -1.74
C MET A 197 -16.44 -7.28 -1.02
N GLY A 198 -16.63 -7.37 0.30
CA GLY A 198 -16.09 -8.44 1.14
C GLY A 198 -14.61 -8.25 1.49
N TYR A 199 -14.06 -7.07 1.24
CA TYR A 199 -12.71 -6.64 1.57
C TYR A 199 -12.67 -5.13 1.75
N LEU A 200 -11.76 -4.63 2.59
CA LEU A 200 -11.55 -3.21 2.78
C LEU A 200 -10.45 -2.70 1.85
N ALA A 201 -10.77 -1.70 1.04
CA ALA A 201 -9.80 -0.85 0.37
C ALA A 201 -9.09 0.08 1.37
N VAL A 202 -8.08 0.84 0.92
CA VAL A 202 -7.26 1.71 1.80
C VAL A 202 -8.10 2.78 2.52
N ASN A 203 -9.05 3.40 1.82
CA ASN A 203 -9.99 4.39 2.36
C ASN A 203 -11.00 3.76 3.33
N GLU A 204 -11.52 2.56 3.01
CA GLU A 204 -12.43 1.83 3.89
C GLU A 204 -11.70 1.35 5.16
N PHE A 205 -10.43 0.99 5.03
CA PHE A 205 -9.58 0.69 6.17
C PHE A 205 -9.31 1.93 7.03
N GLU A 206 -9.13 3.11 6.44
CA GLU A 206 -9.05 4.36 7.20
C GLU A 206 -10.35 4.61 7.99
N ASN A 207 -11.51 4.48 7.34
CA ASN A 207 -12.82 4.57 8.02
C ASN A 207 -12.94 3.54 9.15
N PHE A 208 -12.50 2.30 8.92
CA PHE A 208 -12.46 1.26 9.94
C PHE A 208 -11.62 1.68 11.16
N LEU A 209 -10.44 2.27 10.95
CA LEU A 209 -9.60 2.78 12.04
C LEU A 209 -10.28 3.94 12.78
N GLU A 210 -10.98 4.82 12.07
CA GLU A 210 -11.73 5.92 12.70
C GLU A 210 -12.86 5.43 13.62
N LEU A 211 -13.51 4.30 13.29
CA LEU A 211 -14.55 3.71 14.14
C LEU A 211 -14.03 3.28 15.51
N TYR A 212 -12.72 3.05 15.63
CA TYR A 212 -12.00 2.77 16.88
C TYR A 212 -11.31 4.01 17.48
N GLY A 213 -11.59 5.20 16.94
CA GLY A 213 -11.07 6.47 17.44
C GLY A 213 -9.66 6.83 16.97
N LEU A 214 -9.09 6.12 15.99
CA LEU A 214 -7.79 6.45 15.40
C LEU A 214 -7.96 7.35 14.18
N LYS A 215 -8.05 8.68 14.41
CA LYS A 215 -8.27 9.68 13.35
C LYS A 215 -7.01 10.39 12.85
N ASP A 216 -5.90 10.21 13.55
CA ASP A 216 -4.67 10.99 13.30
C ASP A 216 -3.58 10.15 12.61
N LEU A 217 -3.92 9.34 11.61
CA LEU A 217 -2.91 8.62 10.82
C LEU A 217 -2.47 9.48 9.64
N ASP A 218 -1.17 9.70 9.55
CA ASP A 218 -0.60 10.23 8.31
C ASP A 218 -0.71 9.17 7.21
N VAL A 219 -0.75 9.65 5.97
CA VAL A 219 -0.69 8.90 4.72
C VAL A 219 0.29 7.72 4.74
N HIS A 220 1.51 7.94 5.24
CA HIS A 220 2.52 6.87 5.28
C HIS A 220 2.24 5.84 6.38
N GLU A 221 1.70 6.30 7.51
CA GLU A 221 1.32 5.43 8.63
C GLU A 221 0.12 4.57 8.27
N LEU A 222 -0.86 5.12 7.54
CA LEU A 222 -1.99 4.38 7.00
C LEU A 222 -1.52 3.30 6.04
N ALA A 223 -0.63 3.62 5.09
CA ALA A 223 -0.08 2.64 4.16
C ALA A 223 0.71 1.52 4.87
N ALA A 224 1.46 1.86 5.92
CA ALA A 224 2.18 0.87 6.71
C ALA A 224 1.25 0.03 7.61
N ALA A 225 0.19 0.62 8.15
CA ALA A 225 -0.82 -0.09 8.92
C ALA A 225 -1.59 -1.06 8.02
N PHE A 226 -1.99 -0.60 6.84
CA PHE A 226 -2.64 -1.42 5.82
C PHE A 226 -1.77 -2.62 5.46
N SER A 227 -0.50 -2.38 5.11
CA SER A 227 0.46 -3.46 4.77
C SER A 227 0.80 -4.39 5.96
N ALA A 228 0.55 -3.96 7.19
CA ALA A 228 0.75 -4.82 8.37
C ALA A 228 -0.45 -5.74 8.63
N VAL A 229 -1.63 -5.38 8.13
CA VAL A 229 -2.86 -6.18 8.24
C VAL A 229 -3.06 -7.05 7.01
N ASP A 230 -2.87 -6.50 5.81
CA ASP A 230 -2.89 -7.19 4.52
C ASP A 230 -1.78 -8.26 4.48
N HIS A 231 -2.13 -9.49 4.86
CA HIS A 231 -1.16 -10.54 5.11
C HIS A 231 -0.66 -11.17 3.80
N ASP A 232 -1.47 -11.19 2.74
CA ASP A 232 -1.10 -11.77 1.45
C ASP A 232 -0.65 -10.75 0.40
N ASP A 233 -0.62 -9.47 0.75
CA ASP A 233 -0.15 -8.30 -0.02
C ASP A 233 -0.89 -8.14 -1.36
N ASP A 234 -2.17 -8.55 -1.41
CA ASP A 234 -3.02 -8.41 -2.59
C ASP A 234 -3.59 -6.98 -2.76
N GLY A 235 -3.28 -6.10 -1.80
CA GLY A 235 -3.70 -4.71 -1.77
C GLY A 235 -5.12 -4.51 -1.26
N LYS A 236 -5.69 -5.52 -0.59
CA LYS A 236 -7.02 -5.53 0.00
C LYS A 236 -6.92 -6.15 1.38
N ILE A 237 -7.81 -5.76 2.30
CA ILE A 237 -7.88 -6.40 3.61
C ILE A 237 -9.16 -7.22 3.66
N SER A 238 -9.03 -8.54 3.55
CA SER A 238 -10.17 -9.44 3.80
C SER A 238 -10.41 -9.59 5.30
N PHE A 239 -11.59 -10.09 5.69
CA PHE A 239 -11.85 -10.42 7.08
C PHE A 239 -10.86 -11.49 7.61
N ILE A 240 -10.35 -12.36 6.74
CA ILE A 240 -9.35 -13.37 7.11
C ILE A 240 -8.05 -12.71 7.52
N ASP A 241 -7.59 -11.70 6.78
CA ASP A 241 -6.38 -10.93 7.09
C ASP A 241 -6.53 -10.20 8.43
N LEU A 242 -7.65 -9.51 8.59
CA LEU A 242 -7.95 -8.75 9.81
C LEU A 242 -8.07 -9.66 11.05
N ASN A 243 -8.75 -10.80 10.94
CA ASN A 243 -8.89 -11.75 12.04
C ASN A 243 -7.55 -12.44 12.37
N SER A 244 -6.76 -12.77 11.35
CA SER A 244 -5.42 -13.36 11.54
C SER A 244 -4.50 -12.40 12.28
N TRP A 245 -4.48 -11.14 11.83
CA TRP A 245 -3.78 -10.04 12.50
C TRP A 245 -4.23 -9.89 13.96
N PHE A 246 -5.54 -9.81 14.20
CA PHE A 246 -6.09 -9.64 15.56
C PHE A 246 -5.70 -10.78 16.51
N ARG A 247 -5.84 -12.03 16.05
CA ARG A 247 -5.48 -13.23 16.83
C ARG A 247 -3.99 -13.29 17.14
N GLN A 248 -3.13 -12.92 16.19
CA GLN A 248 -1.69 -12.88 16.40
C GLN A 248 -1.32 -11.88 17.50
N PHE A 249 -1.93 -10.69 17.50
CA PHE A 249 -1.71 -9.68 18.55
C PHE A 249 -2.19 -10.14 19.93
N GLN A 250 -3.32 -10.84 20.02
CA GLN A 250 -3.77 -11.38 21.30
C GLN A 250 -2.79 -12.42 21.86
N TYR A 251 -2.33 -13.35 21.02
CA TYR A 251 -1.35 -14.36 21.42
C TYR A 251 -0.04 -13.76 21.92
N ASP A 252 0.54 -12.81 21.18
CA ASP A 252 1.80 -12.14 21.56
C ASP A 252 1.66 -11.38 22.90
N SER A 253 0.47 -10.84 23.18
CA SER A 253 0.18 -10.13 24.43
C SER A 253 0.02 -11.06 25.65
N GLU A 254 -0.47 -12.28 25.45
CA GLU A 254 -0.60 -13.29 26.51
C GLU A 254 0.75 -13.92 26.86
N ASP A 255 1.58 -14.23 25.86
CA ASP A 255 2.91 -14.83 26.06
C ASP A 255 3.88 -13.85 26.77
N THR A 256 3.82 -12.57 26.41
CA THR A 256 4.57 -11.50 27.10
C THR A 256 4.16 -11.37 28.58
N ARG A 257 2.90 -11.65 28.92
CA ARG A 257 2.39 -11.61 30.30
C ARG A 257 2.73 -12.85 31.11
N ALA A 258 2.88 -14.01 30.46
CA ALA A 258 3.28 -15.25 31.10
C ALA A 258 4.79 -15.33 31.39
N SER A 259 5.59 -14.48 30.75
CA SER A 259 7.06 -14.47 30.85
C SER A 259 7.64 -13.48 31.87
N ILE A 260 6.79 -12.76 32.62
CA ILE A 260 7.14 -11.81 33.69
C ILE A 260 6.67 -12.37 35.03
#